data_AF-A0A7R9VSM8-F1
#
_entry.id   AF-A0A7R9VSM8-F1
#
_cell.length_a   1.000
_cell.length_b   1.000
_cell.length_c   1.000
_cell.angle_alpha   90.00
_cell.angle_beta   90.00
_cell.angle_gamma   90.00
#
_symmetry.space_group_name_H-M   'P 1'
#
loop_
_entity.id
_entity.type
_entity.pdbx_description
1 polymer ?
#
loop_
_entity_poly.entity_id
_entity_poly.type
_entity_poly.pdbx_seq_one_letter_code
_entity_poly.pdbx_strand_id
1 'polypeptide(L)'
;LVRKSAKQCKARWFEWLDPAIKKTEWTREEDEKLLHLAKLMPCQWRTIAPIVGRTPAQCLDRYERLLDMAVNQDERYDPSDDPRRLKPGEIDPNPEAKPARPDAVDMDEDEKEMLSEARARLANTRGKKAKRKAREKQLEEARRLAMLQKKRELKAAGIENTRRQRLRGAVDYSAEVAFE
;
A
#
# COMPACT_ATOMS: atom_id res chain seq x y z
N LEU A 1 -6.95 -2.70 -0.66
CA LEU A 1 -7.26 -3.65 0.44
C LEU A 1 -8.72 -3.46 0.85
N VAL A 2 -9.63 -4.23 0.26
CA VAL A 2 -11.09 -4.00 0.39
C VAL A 2 -11.62 -4.38 1.78
N ARG A 3 -11.07 -5.44 2.38
CA ARG A 3 -11.50 -5.99 3.69
C ARG A 3 -10.60 -5.57 4.87
N LYS A 4 -9.90 -4.43 4.77
CA LYS A 4 -9.01 -3.91 5.83
C LYS A 4 -9.17 -2.40 6.00
N SER A 5 -9.34 -1.98 7.24
CA SER A 5 -9.38 -0.56 7.60
C SER A 5 -7.97 0.05 7.63
N ALA A 6 -7.90 1.39 7.58
CA ALA A 6 -6.64 2.11 7.70
C ALA A 6 -5.92 1.82 9.03
N LYS A 7 -6.67 1.64 10.13
CA LYS A 7 -6.11 1.28 11.44
C LYS A 7 -5.44 -0.08 11.41
N GLN A 8 -6.09 -1.09 10.81
CA GLN A 8 -5.53 -2.43 10.65
C GLN A 8 -4.28 -2.41 9.76
N CYS A 9 -4.30 -1.64 8.66
CA CYS A 9 -3.13 -1.49 7.80
C CYS A 9 -1.94 -0.86 8.54
N LYS A 10 -2.20 0.18 9.35
CA LYS A 10 -1.18 0.82 10.19
C LYS A 10 -0.62 -0.15 11.23
N ALA A 11 -1.48 -0.87 11.95
CA ALA A 11 -1.07 -1.85 12.95
C ALA A 11 -0.22 -2.96 12.31
N ARG A 12 -0.67 -3.53 11.18
CA ARG A 12 0.08 -4.57 10.44
C ARG A 12 1.46 -4.10 10.00
N TRP A 13 1.60 -2.83 9.62
CA TRP A 13 2.90 -2.26 9.29
C TRP A 13 3.85 -2.27 10.49
N PHE A 14 3.45 -1.61 11.59
CA PHE A 14 4.30 -1.44 12.78
C PHE A 14 4.50 -2.72 13.61
N GLU A 15 3.63 -3.71 13.49
CA GLU A 15 3.73 -4.97 14.25
C GLU A 15 4.38 -6.10 13.46
N TRP A 16 4.40 -6.05 12.11
CA TRP A 16 4.94 -7.16 11.31
C TRP A 16 5.72 -6.76 10.05
N LEU A 17 5.32 -5.74 9.28
CA LEU A 17 5.92 -5.48 7.96
C LEU A 17 7.13 -4.54 7.99
N ASP A 18 7.27 -3.71 9.03
CA ASP A 18 8.40 -2.79 9.15
C ASP A 18 9.75 -3.55 9.16
N PRO A 19 10.67 -3.26 8.23
CA PRO A 19 11.98 -3.92 8.17
C PRO A 19 12.84 -3.75 9.43
N ALA A 20 12.58 -2.73 10.26
CA ALA A 20 13.27 -2.55 11.53
C ALA A 20 12.89 -3.62 12.57
N ILE A 21 11.78 -4.35 12.36
CA ILE A 21 11.35 -5.41 13.26
C ILE A 21 12.24 -6.64 13.08
N LYS A 22 12.97 -7.01 14.12
CA LYS A 22 13.73 -8.25 14.16
C LYS A 22 12.78 -9.44 14.26
N LYS A 23 12.87 -10.35 13.28
CA LYS A 23 12.14 -11.63 13.25
C LYS A 23 13.05 -12.85 13.47
N THR A 24 14.31 -12.60 13.81
CA THR A 24 15.29 -13.63 14.18
C THR A 24 14.99 -14.19 15.56
N GLU A 25 15.64 -15.32 15.87
CA GLU A 25 15.69 -15.90 17.22
C GLU A 25 16.05 -14.86 18.29
N TRP A 26 15.61 -15.12 19.53
CA TRP A 26 15.94 -14.30 20.69
C TRP A 26 17.36 -14.61 21.17
N THR A 27 18.13 -13.56 21.43
CA THR A 27 19.45 -13.72 22.05
C THR A 27 19.32 -13.74 23.57
N ARG A 28 20.29 -14.37 24.24
CA ARG A 28 20.32 -14.41 25.72
C ARG A 28 20.35 -13.01 26.34
N GLU A 29 21.08 -12.09 25.72
CA GLU A 29 21.15 -10.67 26.15
C GLU A 29 19.79 -9.97 26.03
N GLU A 30 19.03 -10.26 24.97
CA GLU A 30 17.67 -9.74 24.79
C GLU A 30 16.72 -10.30 25.86
N ASP A 31 16.81 -11.60 26.18
CA ASP A 31 15.99 -12.24 27.21
C ASP A 31 16.30 -11.72 28.62
N GLU A 32 17.58 -11.60 28.99
CA GLU A 32 17.99 -11.06 30.29
C GLU A 32 17.50 -9.61 30.47
N LYS A 33 17.65 -8.79 29.41
CA LYS A 33 17.13 -7.41 29.39
C LYS A 33 15.60 -7.38 29.50
N LEU A 34 14.90 -8.26 28.78
CA LEU A 34 13.44 -8.36 28.81
C LEU A 34 12.94 -8.69 30.23
N LEU A 35 13.51 -9.72 30.86
CA LEU A 35 13.14 -10.12 32.23
C LEU A 35 13.44 -9.03 33.25
N HIS A 36 14.59 -8.37 33.14
CA HIS A 36 14.95 -7.25 34.01
C HIS A 36 13.95 -6.09 33.90
N LEU A 37 13.64 -5.67 32.67
CA LEU A 37 12.70 -4.56 32.45
C LEU A 37 11.26 -4.92 32.80
N ALA A 38 10.82 -6.15 32.55
CA ALA A 38 9.49 -6.62 32.95
C ALA A 38 9.31 -6.63 34.47
N LYS A 39 10.38 -6.94 35.22
CA LYS A 39 10.38 -6.84 36.69
C LYS A 39 10.31 -5.40 37.19
N LEU A 40 10.99 -4.46 36.51
CA LEU A 40 10.99 -3.04 36.89
C LEU A 40 9.72 -2.29 36.48
N MET A 41 9.14 -2.63 35.32
CA MET A 41 7.97 -1.96 34.75
C MET A 41 6.89 -3.01 34.39
N PRO A 42 6.09 -3.46 35.38
CA PRO A 42 5.09 -4.50 35.16
C PRO A 42 4.08 -4.12 34.07
N CYS A 43 3.87 -5.02 33.10
CA CYS A 43 2.89 -4.91 32.01
C CYS A 43 3.04 -3.69 31.09
N GLN A 44 4.19 -2.99 31.09
CA GLN A 44 4.43 -1.81 30.24
C GLN A 44 5.13 -2.15 28.92
N TRP A 45 4.59 -3.10 28.16
CA TRP A 45 5.23 -3.64 26.94
C TRP A 45 5.52 -2.59 25.87
N ARG A 46 4.69 -1.56 25.75
CA ARG A 46 4.92 -0.45 24.79
C ARG A 46 6.15 0.39 25.16
N THR A 47 6.49 0.48 26.44
CA THR A 47 7.67 1.19 26.94
C THR A 47 8.91 0.31 26.86
N ILE A 48 8.76 -0.99 27.13
CA ILE A 48 9.86 -1.97 27.13
C ILE A 48 10.34 -2.29 25.71
N ALA A 49 9.41 -2.47 24.77
CA ALA A 49 9.68 -2.90 23.40
C ALA A 49 10.76 -2.07 22.67
N PRO A 50 10.71 -0.72 22.66
CA PRO A 50 11.75 0.11 22.06
C PRO A 50 13.14 -0.08 22.68
N ILE A 51 13.23 -0.37 23.98
CA ILE A 51 14.49 -0.55 24.71
C ILE A 51 15.12 -1.91 24.39
N VAL A 52 14.28 -2.94 24.23
CA VAL A 52 14.70 -4.30 23.83
C VAL A 52 14.98 -4.38 22.33
N GLY A 53 14.31 -3.55 21.52
CA GLY A 53 14.43 -3.54 20.05
C GLY A 53 13.56 -4.61 19.37
N ARG A 54 12.40 -4.92 19.96
CA ARG A 54 11.40 -5.88 19.47
C ARG A 54 10.00 -5.25 19.55
N THR A 55 8.97 -5.88 18.97
CA THR A 55 7.60 -5.35 19.10
C THR A 55 6.99 -5.67 20.46
N PRO A 56 6.02 -4.88 20.95
CA PRO A 56 5.33 -5.16 22.22
C PRO A 56 4.72 -6.56 22.26
N ALA A 57 4.13 -7.01 21.15
CA ALA A 57 3.55 -8.35 21.04
C ALA A 57 4.62 -9.45 21.13
N GLN A 58 5.76 -9.28 20.45
CA GLN A 58 6.88 -10.22 20.56
C GLN A 58 7.44 -10.30 21.98
N CYS A 59 7.60 -9.16 22.66
CA CYS A 59 8.08 -9.10 24.04
C CYS A 59 7.14 -9.84 24.99
N LEU A 60 5.83 -9.63 24.86
CA LEU A 60 4.83 -10.31 25.71
C LEU A 60 4.84 -11.82 25.48
N ASP A 61 4.76 -12.28 24.22
CA ASP A 61 4.77 -13.72 23.87
C ASP A 61 6.08 -14.38 24.33
N ARG A 62 7.23 -13.72 24.17
CA ARG A 62 8.51 -14.25 24.67
C ARG A 62 8.53 -14.35 26.20
N TYR A 63 8.07 -13.30 26.90
CA TYR A 63 8.03 -13.28 28.35
C TYR A 63 7.15 -14.38 28.92
N GLU A 64 5.95 -14.56 28.35
CA GLU A 64 5.03 -15.65 28.74
C GLU A 64 5.67 -17.02 28.51
N ARG A 65 6.33 -17.24 27.37
CA ARG A 65 7.06 -18.49 27.12
C ARG A 65 8.19 -18.74 28.12
N LEU A 66 8.94 -17.71 28.51
CA LEU A 66 10.01 -17.84 29.51
C LEU A 66 9.45 -18.19 30.89
N LEU A 67 8.30 -17.61 31.27
CA LEU A 67 7.60 -17.99 32.50
C LEU A 67 7.08 -19.43 32.43
N ASP A 68 6.44 -19.80 31.32
CA ASP A 68 5.90 -21.16 31.13
C ASP A 68 7.04 -22.20 31.16
N MET A 69 8.20 -21.90 30.57
CA MET A 69 9.39 -22.77 30.65
C MET A 69 9.92 -22.93 32.07
N ALA A 70 9.79 -21.91 32.92
CA ALA A 70 10.19 -21.97 34.32
C ALA A 70 9.16 -22.71 35.19
N VAL A 71 7.87 -22.59 34.87
CA VAL A 71 6.76 -23.21 35.63
C VAL A 71 6.51 -24.66 35.22
N ASN A 72 6.64 -25.02 33.93
CA ASN A 72 6.43 -26.39 33.42
C ASN A 72 7.50 -27.40 33.86
N GLN A 73 8.34 -27.06 34.84
CA GLN A 73 9.08 -28.05 35.64
C GLN A 73 8.18 -28.78 36.66
N ASP A 74 6.94 -28.33 36.86
CA ASP A 74 5.92 -28.97 37.71
C ASP A 74 4.93 -29.78 36.84
N GLU A 75 4.80 -31.10 37.06
CA GLU A 75 4.05 -32.07 36.22
C GLU A 75 2.52 -31.86 36.12
N ARG A 76 1.97 -30.71 36.54
CA ARG A 76 0.52 -30.47 36.69
C ARG A 76 -0.13 -29.60 35.61
N TYR A 77 0.58 -29.22 34.54
CA TYR A 77 0.04 -28.35 33.48
C TYR A 77 -0.59 -29.13 32.32
N ASP A 78 -1.90 -28.95 32.10
CA ASP A 78 -2.60 -29.36 30.87
C ASP A 78 -2.73 -28.16 29.91
N PRO A 79 -2.09 -28.18 28.72
CA PRO A 79 -2.17 -27.09 27.74
C PRO A 79 -3.56 -26.81 27.16
N SER A 80 -4.55 -27.69 27.40
CA SER A 80 -5.92 -27.54 26.92
C SER A 80 -6.81 -26.68 27.83
N ASP A 81 -6.47 -26.59 29.12
CA ASP A 81 -7.21 -25.80 30.13
C ASP A 81 -6.62 -24.39 30.35
N ASP A 82 -5.61 -23.99 29.58
CA ASP A 82 -4.98 -22.67 29.72
C ASP A 82 -5.93 -21.55 29.26
N PRO A 83 -6.39 -20.67 30.19
CA PRO A 83 -7.33 -19.59 29.86
C PRO A 83 -6.79 -18.56 28.86
N ARG A 84 -5.46 -18.55 28.60
CA ARG A 84 -4.82 -17.64 27.65
C ARG A 84 -5.03 -18.07 26.19
N ARG A 85 -5.39 -19.33 25.93
CA ARG A 85 -5.58 -19.85 24.57
C ARG A 85 -6.97 -19.52 24.05
N LEU A 86 -7.03 -19.04 22.80
CA LEU A 86 -8.29 -18.78 22.11
C LEU A 86 -9.13 -20.04 22.02
N LYS A 87 -10.41 -19.95 22.40
CA LYS A 87 -11.35 -21.05 22.26
C LYS A 87 -11.79 -21.21 20.80
N PRO A 88 -12.16 -22.41 20.36
CA PRO A 88 -12.71 -22.62 19.02
C PRO A 88 -13.90 -21.68 18.77
N GLY A 89 -13.80 -20.84 17.73
CA GLY A 89 -14.83 -19.86 17.35
C GLY A 89 -14.56 -18.42 17.81
N GLU A 90 -13.58 -18.18 18.67
CA GLU A 90 -13.20 -16.82 19.07
C GLU A 90 -12.32 -16.14 18.01
N ILE A 91 -12.59 -14.85 17.77
CA ILE A 91 -11.77 -14.03 16.88
C ILE A 91 -10.54 -13.55 17.65
N ASP A 92 -9.37 -13.76 17.07
CA ASP A 92 -8.12 -13.26 17.62
C ASP A 92 -8.15 -11.73 17.78
N PRO A 93 -7.86 -11.19 18.98
CA PRO A 93 -7.76 -9.74 19.20
C PRO A 93 -6.59 -9.06 18.47
N ASN A 94 -5.53 -9.79 18.11
CA ASN A 94 -4.33 -9.23 17.47
C ASN A 94 -3.84 -10.05 16.26
N PRO A 95 -4.64 -10.19 15.19
CA PRO A 95 -4.25 -10.92 14.00
C PRO A 95 -3.10 -10.25 13.25
N GLU A 96 -2.87 -8.95 13.44
CA GLU A 96 -1.81 -8.18 12.78
C GLU A 96 -0.39 -8.60 13.19
N ALA A 97 -0.20 -9.28 14.33
CA ALA A 97 1.10 -9.80 14.77
C ALA A 97 1.43 -11.20 14.22
N LYS A 98 0.50 -11.88 13.53
CA LYS A 98 0.69 -13.26 13.05
C LYS A 98 1.31 -13.35 11.65
N PRO A 99 2.03 -14.43 11.30
CA PRO A 99 2.49 -14.65 9.93
C PRO A 99 1.34 -14.59 8.91
N ALA A 100 1.65 -14.13 7.69
CA ALA A 100 0.67 -14.13 6.60
C ALA A 100 0.38 -15.57 6.16
N ARG A 101 -0.88 -15.84 5.79
CA ARG A 101 -1.24 -17.10 5.15
C ARG A 101 -0.68 -17.12 3.72
N PRO A 102 -0.16 -18.26 3.23
CA PRO A 102 0.19 -18.40 1.82
C PRO A 102 -1.04 -18.19 0.93
N ASP A 103 -0.80 -17.66 -0.27
CA ASP A 103 -1.84 -17.46 -1.28
C ASP A 103 -2.37 -18.82 -1.77
N ALA A 104 -3.67 -18.89 -2.11
CA ALA A 104 -4.27 -20.08 -2.68
C ALA A 104 -3.80 -20.27 -4.14
N VAL A 105 -3.72 -21.52 -4.60
CA VAL A 105 -3.38 -21.81 -6.01
C VAL A 105 -4.41 -21.19 -6.95
N ASP A 106 -5.68 -21.39 -6.64
CA ASP A 106 -6.81 -20.81 -7.35
C ASP A 106 -7.33 -19.60 -6.58
N MET A 107 -6.75 -18.43 -6.84
CA MET A 107 -7.18 -17.15 -6.27
C MET A 107 -8.62 -16.83 -6.68
N ASP A 108 -9.41 -16.34 -5.73
CA ASP A 108 -10.79 -15.93 -5.99
C ASP A 108 -10.84 -14.64 -6.85
N GLU A 109 -12.05 -14.30 -7.30
CA GLU A 109 -12.25 -13.12 -8.15
C GLU A 109 -11.92 -11.82 -7.40
N ASP A 110 -12.29 -11.75 -6.12
CA ASP A 110 -12.02 -10.61 -5.24
C ASP A 110 -10.52 -10.31 -5.11
N GLU A 111 -9.68 -11.34 -4.93
CA GLU A 111 -8.23 -11.19 -4.82
C GLU A 111 -7.60 -10.78 -6.15
N LYS A 112 -8.04 -11.39 -7.26
CA LYS A 112 -7.58 -11.03 -8.61
C LYS A 112 -7.93 -9.59 -8.94
N GLU A 113 -9.16 -9.17 -8.66
CA GLU A 113 -9.62 -7.80 -8.86
C GLU A 113 -8.79 -6.83 -8.00
N MET A 114 -8.57 -7.16 -6.72
CA MET A 114 -7.77 -6.36 -5.80
C MET A 114 -6.34 -6.14 -6.31
N LEU A 115 -5.69 -7.16 -6.86
CA LEU A 115 -4.36 -7.05 -7.45
C LEU A 115 -4.36 -6.18 -8.72
N SER A 116 -5.38 -6.34 -9.57
CA SER A 116 -5.52 -5.54 -10.78
C SER A 116 -5.70 -4.04 -10.46
N GLU A 117 -6.52 -3.74 -9.45
CA GLU A 117 -6.75 -2.39 -8.96
C GLU A 117 -5.47 -1.79 -8.37
N ALA A 118 -4.75 -2.56 -7.56
CA ALA A 118 -3.49 -2.12 -6.97
C ALA A 118 -2.46 -1.74 -8.04
N ARG A 119 -2.30 -2.58 -9.07
CA ARG A 119 -1.41 -2.31 -10.22
C ARG A 119 -1.82 -1.03 -10.95
N ALA A 120 -3.11 -0.87 -11.24
CA ALA A 120 -3.63 0.31 -11.94
C ALA A 120 -3.44 1.60 -11.12
N ARG A 121 -3.65 1.54 -9.80
CA ARG A 121 -3.46 2.69 -8.89
C ARG A 121 -1.99 3.09 -8.78
N LEU A 122 -1.07 2.14 -8.61
CA LEU A 122 0.37 2.41 -8.52
C LEU A 122 0.92 3.02 -9.83
N ALA A 123 0.44 2.58 -10.98
CA ALA A 123 0.85 3.14 -12.27
C ALA A 123 0.32 4.56 -12.53
N ASN A 124 -0.74 4.97 -11.83
CA ASN A 124 -1.43 6.23 -12.11
C ASN A 124 -0.87 7.40 -11.29
N THR A 125 -0.03 8.22 -11.92
CA THR A 125 0.53 9.45 -11.33
C THR A 125 -0.16 10.74 -11.77
N ARG A 126 -1.09 10.67 -12.75
CA ARG A 126 -1.69 11.85 -13.38
C ARG A 126 -3.04 12.22 -12.74
N GLY A 127 -3.19 13.48 -12.36
CA GLY A 127 -4.45 14.04 -11.88
C GLY A 127 -5.51 14.25 -12.98
N LYS A 128 -6.73 14.62 -12.58
CA LYS A 128 -7.88 14.81 -13.48
C LYS A 128 -7.60 15.82 -14.61
N LYS A 129 -6.99 16.97 -14.28
CA LYS A 129 -6.69 18.03 -15.26
C LYS A 129 -5.67 17.57 -16.31
N ALA A 130 -4.62 16.87 -15.91
CA ALA A 130 -3.62 16.32 -16.81
C ALA A 130 -4.23 15.29 -17.78
N LYS A 131 -5.07 14.37 -17.27
CA LYS A 131 -5.78 13.40 -18.10
C LYS A 131 -6.74 14.07 -19.09
N ARG A 132 -7.48 15.10 -18.66
CA ARG A 132 -8.39 15.86 -19.53
C ARG A 132 -7.62 16.56 -20.65
N LYS A 133 -6.54 17.28 -20.31
CA LYS A 133 -5.72 18.01 -21.30
C LYS A 133 -5.05 17.06 -22.30
N ALA A 134 -4.62 15.87 -21.86
CA ALA A 134 -4.06 14.86 -22.76
C ALA A 134 -5.09 14.37 -23.79
N ARG A 135 -6.34 14.09 -23.38
CA ARG A 135 -7.42 13.73 -24.30
C ARG A 135 -7.80 14.87 -25.24
N GLU A 136 -7.86 16.09 -24.72
CA GLU A 136 -8.14 17.29 -25.52
C GLU A 136 -7.10 17.48 -26.62
N LYS A 137 -5.81 17.33 -26.30
CA LYS A 137 -4.71 17.38 -27.28
C LYS A 137 -4.86 16.30 -28.36
N GLN A 138 -5.18 15.06 -27.98
CA GLN A 138 -5.41 13.98 -28.95
C GLN A 138 -6.61 14.27 -29.87
N LEU A 139 -7.70 14.82 -29.32
CA LEU A 139 -8.87 15.21 -30.10
C LEU A 139 -8.56 16.39 -31.04
N GLU A 140 -7.74 17.35 -30.60
CA GLU A 140 -7.29 18.47 -31.43
C GLU A 140 -6.42 17.99 -32.60
N GLU A 141 -5.48 17.08 -32.34
CA GLU A 141 -4.65 16.43 -33.37
C GLU A 141 -5.52 15.66 -34.37
N ALA A 142 -6.49 14.87 -33.89
CA ALA A 142 -7.42 14.14 -34.75
C ALA A 142 -8.27 15.08 -35.62
N ARG A 143 -8.82 16.15 -35.03
CA ARG A 143 -9.57 17.19 -35.78
C ARG A 143 -8.70 17.86 -36.83
N ARG A 144 -7.45 18.17 -36.49
CA ARG A 144 -6.48 18.77 -37.43
C ARG A 144 -6.23 17.84 -38.62
N LEU A 145 -6.00 16.55 -38.39
CA LEU A 145 -5.79 15.57 -39.46
C LEU A 145 -7.03 15.44 -40.36
N ALA A 146 -8.22 15.34 -39.77
CA ALA A 146 -9.47 15.27 -40.54
C ALA A 146 -9.71 16.53 -41.40
N MET A 147 -9.48 17.72 -40.85
CA MET A 147 -9.57 18.98 -41.60
C MET A 147 -8.56 19.03 -42.75
N LEU A 148 -7.32 18.58 -42.52
CA LEU A 148 -6.29 18.52 -43.55
C LEU A 148 -6.65 17.55 -44.67
N GLN A 149 -7.18 16.37 -44.32
CA GLN A 149 -7.66 15.41 -45.29
C GLN A 149 -8.76 16.01 -46.17
N LYS A 150 -9.80 16.59 -45.56
CA LYS A 150 -10.89 17.26 -46.30
C LYS A 150 -10.37 18.36 -47.22
N LYS A 151 -9.40 19.16 -46.76
CA LYS A 151 -8.79 20.22 -47.56
C LYS A 151 -8.01 19.65 -48.75
N ARG A 152 -7.28 18.55 -48.56
CA ARG A 152 -6.57 17.86 -49.64
C ARG A 152 -7.53 17.31 -50.69
N GLU A 153 -8.62 16.69 -50.25
CA GLU A 153 -9.66 16.15 -51.15
C GLU A 153 -10.33 17.25 -51.96
N LEU A 154 -10.73 18.36 -51.34
CA LEU A 154 -11.29 19.52 -52.06
C LEU A 154 -10.30 20.11 -53.07
N LYS A 155 -9.03 20.26 -52.67
CA LYS A 155 -7.98 20.75 -53.58
C LYS A 155 -7.73 19.79 -54.74
N ALA A 156 -7.73 18.48 -54.50
CA ALA A 156 -7.58 17.46 -55.55
C ALA A 156 -8.77 17.46 -56.52
N ALA A 157 -9.98 17.76 -56.05
CA ALA A 157 -11.17 17.97 -56.87
C ALA A 157 -11.22 19.34 -57.58
N GLY A 158 -10.19 20.19 -57.42
CA GLY A 158 -10.12 21.51 -58.02
C GLY A 158 -11.02 22.58 -57.37
N ILE A 159 -11.58 22.30 -56.19
CA ILE A 159 -12.46 23.23 -55.48
C ILE A 159 -11.62 24.12 -54.55
N GLU A 160 -11.44 25.39 -54.92
CA GLU A 160 -10.75 26.38 -54.08
C GLU A 160 -11.67 26.94 -52.99
N ASN A 161 -11.22 26.86 -51.73
CA ASN A 161 -11.92 27.43 -50.58
C ASN A 161 -11.10 28.60 -50.00
N THR A 162 -11.58 29.83 -50.18
CA THR A 162 -10.86 31.09 -49.88
C THR A 162 -11.21 31.70 -48.52
N ARG A 163 -12.11 31.12 -47.72
CA ARG A 163 -12.45 31.67 -46.41
C ARG A 163 -11.36 31.41 -45.37
N ARG A 164 -10.49 32.40 -45.14
CA ARG A 164 -9.68 32.52 -43.93
C ARG A 164 -10.30 33.59 -43.02
N GLN A 165 -10.91 33.19 -41.91
CA GLN A 165 -11.16 34.13 -40.83
C GLN A 165 -9.89 34.26 -40.00
N ARG A 166 -9.27 35.44 -40.04
CA ARG A 166 -8.16 35.79 -39.13
C ARG A 166 -8.74 35.98 -37.73
N LEU A 167 -8.18 35.29 -36.74
CA LEU A 167 -8.47 35.62 -35.34
C LEU A 167 -7.85 36.99 -35.03
N ARG A 168 -8.69 37.94 -34.63
CA ARG A 168 -8.27 39.30 -34.26
C ARG A 168 -7.35 39.20 -33.03
N GLY A 169 -6.10 39.66 -33.16
CA GLY A 169 -5.10 39.63 -32.08
C GLY A 169 -4.17 38.41 -32.05
N ALA A 170 -4.28 37.47 -33.00
CA ALA A 170 -3.31 36.39 -33.15
C ALA A 170 -2.14 36.83 -34.06
N VAL A 171 -0.90 36.67 -33.58
CA VAL A 171 0.31 36.93 -34.37
C VAL A 171 0.46 35.83 -35.42
N ASP A 172 0.63 36.22 -36.68
CA ASP A 172 0.91 35.29 -37.77
C ASP A 172 2.42 35.06 -37.87
N TYR A 173 2.91 34.08 -37.10
CA TYR A 173 4.32 33.68 -37.10
C TYR A 173 4.84 33.22 -38.48
N SER A 174 3.97 32.98 -39.45
CA SER A 174 4.38 32.62 -40.82
C SER A 174 4.54 33.83 -41.74
N ALA A 175 3.96 34.99 -41.38
CA ALA A 175 4.00 36.22 -42.16
C ALA A 175 4.97 37.26 -41.58
N GLU A 176 5.15 37.29 -40.26
CA GLU A 176 5.91 38.35 -39.56
C GLU A 176 6.77 37.78 -38.41
N VAL A 177 7.88 38.46 -38.10
CA VAL A 177 8.71 38.17 -36.92
C VAL A 177 8.05 38.78 -35.68
N ALA A 178 7.68 37.96 -34.71
CA ALA A 178 6.79 38.36 -33.62
C ALA A 178 7.36 39.42 -32.63
N PHE A 179 8.68 39.57 -32.57
CA PHE A 179 9.38 40.51 -31.67
C PHE A 179 10.62 41.06 -32.37
N GLU A 180 10.42 41.83 -33.43
CA GLU A 180 11.49 42.60 -34.08
C GLU A 180 11.93 43.79 -33.22
#